data_AF-A0A2V8PDD3-F1
#
_entry.id   AF-A0A2V8PDD3-F1
#
_cell.length_a   1.000
_cell.length_b   1.000
_cell.length_c   1.000
_cell.angle_alpha   90.00
_cell.angle_beta   90.00
_cell.angle_gamma   90.00
#
_symmetry.space_group_name_H-M   'P 1'
#
loop_
_entity.id
_entity.type
_entity.pdbx_description
1 polymer ?
#
loop_
_entity_poly.entity_id
_entity_poly.type
_entity_poly.pdbx_seq_one_letter_code
_entity_poly.pdbx_strand_id
1 'polypeptide(L)'
;HNIHPLPTSNREWNKAQPPGTPAVSETFARPEIIPVKCNIHPWMRTYFAVLKTSHYSVTGDDGSFTLPNLPPGKYTLTAWHETFGTQTQEIAVTLNEATPINFVFKAK
;
A
#
# COMPACT_ATOMS: atom_id res chain seq x y z
N HIS A 1 -1.86 -0.04 22.90
CA HIS A 1 -2.87 0.02 21.81
C HIS A 1 -3.20 -1.42 21.38
N ASN A 2 -4.10 -1.62 20.42
CA ASN A 2 -4.22 -2.89 19.71
C ASN A 2 -3.99 -2.67 18.21
N ILE A 3 -3.56 -3.71 17.51
CA ILE A 3 -3.47 -3.75 16.06
C ILE A 3 -4.63 -4.60 15.58
N HIS A 4 -5.50 -4.02 14.76
CA HIS A 4 -6.67 -4.70 14.21
C HIS A 4 -6.76 -4.43 12.70
N PRO A 5 -6.12 -5.28 11.88
CA PRO A 5 -6.31 -5.28 10.44
C PRO A 5 -7.71 -5.79 10.10
N LEU A 6 -8.36 -5.17 9.13
CA LEU A 6 -9.72 -5.46 8.68
C LEU A 6 -9.71 -6.00 7.24
N PRO A 7 -9.13 -7.19 6.99
CA PRO A 7 -9.04 -7.74 5.65
C PRO A 7 -10.40 -8.28 5.17
N THR A 8 -10.64 -8.23 3.87
CA THR A 8 -11.72 -8.94 3.17
C THR A 8 -11.25 -10.29 2.62
N SER A 9 -9.97 -10.41 2.27
CA SER A 9 -9.43 -11.59 1.56
C SER A 9 -8.49 -12.44 2.42
N ASN A 10 -8.04 -11.90 3.54
CA ASN A 10 -7.17 -12.57 4.51
C ASN A 10 -7.89 -12.82 5.84
N ARG A 11 -7.25 -13.57 6.75
CA ARG A 11 -7.80 -13.83 8.09
C ARG A 11 -7.71 -12.57 8.96
N GLU A 12 -8.86 -12.11 9.44
CA GLU A 12 -8.95 -11.02 10.43
C GLU A 12 -8.40 -11.46 11.80
N TRP A 13 -7.78 -10.52 12.50
CA TRP A 13 -7.34 -10.69 13.88
C TRP A 13 -7.26 -9.35 14.60
N ASN A 14 -7.28 -9.40 15.93
CA ASN A 14 -7.15 -8.23 16.78
C ASN A 14 -6.27 -8.57 17.99
N LYS A 15 -5.10 -7.91 18.11
CA LYS A 15 -4.11 -8.19 19.16
C LYS A 15 -3.71 -6.93 19.92
N ALA A 16 -3.73 -7.00 21.24
CA ALA A 16 -3.19 -5.95 22.10
C ALA A 16 -1.65 -5.93 22.03
N GLN A 17 -1.07 -4.74 22.04
CA GLN A 17 0.37 -4.51 22.15
C GLN A 17 0.62 -3.44 23.24
N PRO A 18 0.70 -3.84 24.52
CA PRO A 18 1.11 -2.97 25.62
C PRO A 18 2.59 -2.53 25.49
N PRO A 19 3.00 -1.47 26.22
CA PRO A 19 4.40 -1.08 26.30
C PRO A 19 5.30 -2.23 26.76
N GLY A 20 6.45 -2.42 26.11
CA GLY A 20 7.43 -3.44 26.47
C GLY A 20 7.12 -4.87 26.02
N THR A 21 5.98 -5.13 25.36
CA THR A 21 5.71 -6.47 24.82
C THR A 21 6.43 -6.72 23.49
N PRO A 22 6.74 -7.98 23.16
CA PRO A 22 7.33 -8.33 21.86
C PRO A 22 6.51 -7.82 20.66
N ALA A 23 7.19 -7.64 19.53
CA ALA A 23 6.52 -7.30 18.28
C ALA A 23 5.54 -8.42 17.85
N VAL A 24 4.40 -8.03 17.29
CA VAL A 24 3.45 -8.96 16.69
C VAL A 24 3.98 -9.38 15.33
N SER A 25 4.13 -10.69 15.12
CA SER A 25 4.52 -11.27 13.82
C SER A 25 3.35 -12.04 13.23
N GLU A 26 2.88 -11.61 12.07
CA GLU A 26 1.76 -12.20 11.33
C GLU A 26 2.03 -12.13 9.82
N THR A 27 1.37 -12.99 9.05
CA THR A 27 1.52 -13.05 7.58
C THR A 27 0.17 -12.99 6.89
N PHE A 28 0.11 -12.26 5.79
CA PHE A 28 -1.05 -12.20 4.90
C PHE A 28 -0.71 -12.94 3.60
N ALA A 29 -1.57 -13.87 3.19
CA ALA A 29 -1.32 -14.75 2.05
C ALA A 29 -1.82 -14.17 0.72
N ARG A 30 -2.82 -13.28 0.76
CA ARG A 30 -3.48 -12.73 -0.43
C ARG A 30 -3.21 -11.23 -0.56
N PRO A 31 -2.89 -10.74 -1.77
CA PRO A 31 -2.70 -9.31 -1.99
C PRO A 31 -3.96 -8.52 -1.69
N GLU A 32 -3.80 -7.44 -0.96
CA GLU A 32 -4.88 -6.63 -0.45
C GLU A 32 -4.33 -5.32 0.14
N ILE A 33 -5.08 -4.22 0.03
CA ILE A 33 -4.87 -3.05 0.88
C ILE A 33 -5.79 -3.18 2.10
N ILE A 34 -5.21 -3.43 3.27
CA ILE A 34 -5.92 -3.77 4.49
C ILE A 34 -5.98 -2.53 5.39
N PRO A 35 -7.15 -1.95 5.66
CA PRO A 35 -7.30 -0.93 6.69
C PRO A 35 -6.94 -1.51 8.06
N VAL A 36 -6.15 -0.79 8.84
CA VAL A 36 -5.76 -1.17 10.19
C VAL A 36 -6.24 -0.10 11.15
N LYS A 37 -6.93 -0.52 12.22
CA LYS A 37 -7.37 0.37 13.28
C LYS A 37 -6.89 -0.09 14.65
N CYS A 38 -6.92 0.84 15.60
CA CYS A 38 -6.98 0.53 17.02
C CYS A 38 -8.44 0.62 17.49
N ASN A 39 -8.88 -0.32 18.32
CA ASN A 39 -10.21 -0.29 18.94
C ASN A 39 -10.25 0.60 20.19
N ILE A 40 -9.09 0.94 20.75
CA ILE A 40 -8.96 1.75 21.96
C ILE A 40 -8.75 3.23 21.62
N HIS A 41 -7.98 3.51 20.56
CA HIS A 41 -7.58 4.87 20.18
C HIS A 41 -8.11 5.20 18.77
N PRO A 42 -9.20 5.98 18.65
CA PRO A 42 -9.86 6.23 17.36
C PRO A 42 -8.98 6.89 16.28
N TRP A 43 -7.92 7.60 16.69
CA TRP A 43 -6.96 8.28 15.82
C TRP A 43 -5.90 7.34 15.24
N MET A 44 -5.66 6.18 15.85
CA MET A 44 -4.66 5.24 15.36
C MET A 44 -5.23 4.44 14.20
N ARG A 45 -4.82 4.83 12.99
CA ARG A 45 -5.19 4.19 11.73
C ARG A 45 -3.96 4.11 10.83
N THR A 46 -3.89 3.05 10.06
CA THR A 46 -2.89 2.88 9.01
C THR A 46 -3.42 1.88 7.98
N TYR A 47 -2.62 1.54 6.98
CA TYR A 47 -2.92 0.55 5.98
C TYR A 47 -1.75 -0.41 5.83
N PHE A 48 -2.05 -1.69 5.64
CA PHE A 48 -1.07 -2.65 5.15
C PHE A 48 -1.29 -2.88 3.66
N ALA A 49 -0.25 -2.71 2.85
CA ALA A 49 -0.26 -3.05 1.44
C ALA A 49 0.40 -4.42 1.26
N VAL A 50 -0.40 -5.45 1.04
CA VAL A 50 0.08 -6.80 0.72
C VAL A 50 0.11 -6.91 -0.80
N LEU A 51 1.30 -7.02 -1.39
CA LEU A 51 1.50 -6.95 -2.83
C LEU A 51 2.07 -8.26 -3.38
N LYS A 52 1.69 -8.60 -4.61
CA LYS A 52 2.28 -9.72 -5.39
C LYS A 52 3.65 -9.37 -5.98
N THR A 53 3.96 -8.09 -6.07
CA THR A 53 5.14 -7.55 -6.75
C THR A 53 6.09 -6.93 -5.73
N SER A 54 7.39 -7.00 -6.01
CA SER A 54 8.42 -6.25 -5.29
C SER A 54 8.61 -4.83 -5.82
N HIS A 55 8.02 -4.49 -6.97
CA HIS A 55 8.09 -3.16 -7.56
C HIS A 55 6.95 -2.29 -7.03
N TYR A 56 7.23 -1.54 -5.97
CA TYR A 56 6.31 -0.57 -5.39
C TYR A 56 7.09 0.64 -4.87
N SER A 57 6.38 1.74 -4.67
CA SER A 57 6.91 2.96 -4.07
C SER A 57 5.80 3.63 -3.28
N VAL A 58 6.18 4.30 -2.20
CA VAL A 58 5.29 5.22 -1.49
C VAL A 58 5.70 6.63 -1.91
N THR A 59 4.74 7.46 -2.30
CA THR A 59 5.01 8.83 -2.72
C THR A 59 5.67 9.63 -1.59
N GLY A 60 6.56 10.54 -1.95
CA GLY A 60 7.03 11.57 -1.03
C GLY A 60 5.95 12.60 -0.70
N ASP A 61 6.26 13.52 0.21
CA ASP A 61 5.35 14.58 0.65
C ASP A 61 4.93 15.53 -0.49
N ASP A 62 5.74 15.62 -1.56
CA ASP A 62 5.47 16.38 -2.78
C ASP A 62 4.69 15.59 -3.85
N GLY A 63 4.31 14.34 -3.55
CA GLY A 63 3.65 13.42 -4.47
C GLY A 63 4.57 12.72 -5.46
N SER A 64 5.89 12.99 -5.43
CA SER A 64 6.84 12.34 -6.31
C SER A 64 7.04 10.87 -5.95
N PHE A 65 7.31 10.03 -6.95
CA PHE A 65 7.66 8.63 -6.74
C PHE A 65 8.67 8.17 -7.79
N THR A 66 9.39 7.10 -7.47
CA THR A 66 10.27 6.41 -8.42
C THR A 66 10.13 4.92 -8.24
N LEU A 67 10.05 4.19 -9.36
CA LEU A 67 10.12 2.74 -9.41
C LEU A 67 11.41 2.36 -10.14
N PRO A 68 12.51 2.14 -9.40
CA PRO A 68 13.79 1.84 -10.01
C PRO A 68 13.82 0.42 -10.58
N ASN A 69 14.71 0.20 -11.56
CA ASN A 69 15.11 -1.12 -12.06
C ASN A 69 13.96 -1.97 -12.63
N LEU A 70 12.96 -1.35 -13.25
CA LEU A 70 11.94 -2.07 -14.01
C LEU A 70 12.54 -2.62 -15.32
N PRO A 71 12.47 -3.95 -15.57
CA PRO A 71 12.85 -4.51 -16.86
C PRO A 71 11.99 -3.94 -17.99
N PRO A 72 12.49 -3.86 -19.23
CA PRO A 72 11.68 -3.46 -20.38
C PRO A 72 10.45 -4.35 -20.53
N GLY A 73 9.28 -3.75 -20.74
CA GLY A 73 8.02 -4.47 -20.80
C GLY A 73 6.78 -3.60 -20.69
N LYS A 74 5.61 -4.22 -20.80
CA LYS A 74 4.32 -3.57 -20.55
C LYS A 74 3.88 -3.82 -19.12
N TYR A 75 3.49 -2.77 -18.41
CA TYR A 75 3.05 -2.83 -17.03
C TYR A 75 1.71 -2.13 -16.85
N THR A 76 0.91 -2.65 -15.92
CA THR A 76 -0.21 -1.91 -15.36
C THR A 76 0.24 -1.27 -14.05
N LEU A 77 0.39 0.04 -14.05
CA LEU A 77 0.75 0.80 -12.87
C LEU A 77 -0.52 1.18 -12.10
N THR A 78 -0.52 0.91 -10.80
CA THR A 78 -1.66 1.18 -9.90
C THR A 78 -1.24 2.20 -8.86
N ALA A 79 -1.92 3.34 -8.82
CA ALA A 79 -1.82 4.31 -7.73
C ALA A 79 -3.03 4.16 -6.81
N TRP A 80 -2.80 4.11 -5.51
CA TRP A 80 -3.86 4.00 -4.50
C TRP A 80 -3.70 5.11 -3.47
N HIS A 81 -4.82 5.69 -3.05
CA HIS A 81 -4.91 6.67 -1.99
C HIS A 81 -6.10 6.31 -1.09
N GLU A 82 -5.91 6.40 0.22
CA GLU A 82 -6.91 6.04 1.24
C GLU A 82 -8.24 6.78 1.13
N THR A 83 -8.23 8.02 0.63
CA THR A 83 -9.45 8.84 0.49
C THR A 83 -10.00 8.76 -0.93
N PHE A 84 -9.12 8.78 -1.94
CA PHE A 84 -9.51 8.93 -3.34
C PHE A 84 -9.61 7.60 -4.12
N GLY A 85 -9.24 6.48 -3.48
CA GLY A 85 -9.33 5.14 -4.05
C GLY A 85 -8.19 4.84 -5.02
N THR A 86 -8.49 4.06 -6.05
CA THR A 86 -7.48 3.48 -6.96
C THR A 86 -7.58 4.09 -8.36
N GLN A 87 -6.44 4.37 -8.97
CA GLN A 87 -6.30 4.64 -10.40
C GLN A 87 -5.29 3.69 -11.03
N THR A 88 -5.53 3.31 -12.28
CA THR A 88 -4.66 2.41 -13.04
C THR A 88 -4.33 2.99 -14.40
N GLN A 89 -3.08 2.84 -14.84
CA GLN A 89 -2.62 3.24 -16.16
C GLN A 89 -1.69 2.17 -16.73
N GLU A 90 -1.75 1.94 -18.05
CA GLU A 90 -0.79 1.07 -18.73
C GLU A 90 0.44 1.88 -19.18
N ILE A 91 1.62 1.33 -18.97
CA ILE A 91 2.88 1.92 -19.44
C ILE A 91 3.71 0.88 -20.18
N ALA A 92 4.50 1.35 -21.14
CA ALA A 92 5.57 0.57 -21.75
C ALA A 92 6.91 1.15 -21.27
N VAL A 93 7.70 0.33 -20.57
CA VAL A 93 9.05 0.67 -20.13
C VAL A 93 10.02 0.21 -21.21
N THR A 94 10.81 1.13 -21.73
CA THR A 94 11.91 0.90 -22.68
C THR A 94 13.24 0.82 -21.92
N LEU A 95 14.25 0.22 -22.54
CA LEU A 95 15.56 0.03 -21.89
C LEU A 95 16.24 1.38 -21.67
N ASN A 96 16.68 1.61 -20.42
CA ASN A 96 17.47 2.79 -20.01
C ASN A 96 16.79 4.15 -20.24
N GLU A 97 15.45 4.19 -20.30
CA GLU A 97 14.68 5.42 -20.46
C GLU A 97 13.72 5.59 -19.29
N ALA A 98 13.68 6.81 -18.73
CA ALA A 98 12.70 7.15 -17.71
C ALA A 98 11.36 7.46 -18.39
N THR A 99 10.31 6.72 -18.03
CA THR A 99 8.95 6.98 -18.50
C THR A 99 8.20 7.87 -17.49
N PRO A 100 8.00 9.17 -17.76
CA PRO A 100 7.24 10.02 -16.87
C PRO A 100 5.76 9.64 -16.90
N ILE A 101 5.14 9.55 -15.73
CA ILE A 101 3.71 9.28 -15.59
C ILE A 101 3.16 9.98 -14.35
N ASN A 102 1.95 10.52 -14.47
CA ASN A 102 1.27 11.24 -13.41
C ASN A 102 -0.10 10.62 -13.15
N PHE A 103 -0.50 10.59 -11.87
CA PHE A 103 -1.85 10.25 -11.43
C PHE A 103 -2.48 11.49 -10.81
N VAL A 104 -3.71 11.80 -11.19
CA VAL A 104 -4.45 12.97 -10.66
C VAL A 104 -5.73 12.45 -10.02
N PHE A 105 -5.74 12.42 -8.70
CA PHE A 105 -6.93 12.11 -7.93
C PHE A 105 -7.83 13.33 -7.85
N LYS A 106 -9.11 13.17 -8.19
CA LYS A 106 -10.13 14.21 -8.04
C LYS A 106 -10.94 13.90 -6.80
N ALA A 107 -11.06 14.88 -5.91
CA ALA A 107 -12.05 14.83 -4.84
C ALA A 107 -13.45 14.70 -5.44
N LYS A 108 -14.33 13.97 -4.76
CA LYS A 108 -15.75 13.94 -5.07
C LYS A 108 -16.44 15.20 -4.56
#